data_AF-A0A1I1GT85-F1
#
_entry.id   AF-A0A1I1GT85-F1
#
_cell.length_a   1.000
_cell.length_b   1.000
_cell.length_c   1.000
_cell.angle_alpha   90.00
_cell.angle_beta   90.00
_cell.angle_gamma   90.00
#
_symmetry.space_group_name_H-M   'P 1'
#
loop_
_entity.id
_entity.type
_entity.pdbx_description
1 polymer ?
#
loop_
_entity_poly.entity_id
_entity_poly.type
_entity_poly.pdbx_seq_one_letter_code
_entity_poly.pdbx_strand_id
1 'polypeptide(L)'
;MIDYQEKEVPFSPAELQKLKSERILAVVVAAIIWLVFMAVSIFLLINNDSGWAWLSVLLPAIIGFTFVYMLNSLNKDIAYGKKIQVSGVLADKTQRTTTSTSGTGKYAAAKSRTDYFLVIGPRKIQVELRVYAQYHVGEKLEIELTKYDNAILAHRLASTATRADFYRKIRR
;
A
#
# COMPACT_ATOMS: atom_id res chain seq x y z
N MET A 1 -0.64 26.79 15.96
CA MET A 1 0.32 25.68 16.13
C MET A 1 -0.30 24.44 15.52
N ILE A 2 0.43 23.77 14.62
CA ILE A 2 -0.02 22.52 14.01
C ILE A 2 0.26 21.41 15.04
N ASP A 3 -0.80 20.79 15.57
CA ASP A 3 -0.71 19.64 16.46
C ASP A 3 -0.34 18.41 15.59
N TYR A 4 0.97 18.18 15.40
CA TYR A 4 1.55 17.07 14.66
C TYR A 4 2.59 16.37 15.53
N GLN A 5 2.45 15.06 15.71
CA GLN A 5 3.44 14.22 16.37
C GLN A 5 3.65 12.93 15.59
N GLU A 6 4.92 12.61 15.35
CA GLU A 6 5.37 11.36 14.73
C GLU A 6 6.25 10.63 15.75
N LYS A 7 5.89 9.39 16.08
CA LYS A 7 6.65 8.56 17.01
C LYS A 7 6.82 7.15 16.47
N GLU A 8 7.96 6.54 16.73
CA GLU A 8 8.19 5.14 16.41
C GLU A 8 7.77 4.26 17.58
N VAL A 9 6.94 3.26 17.31
CA VAL A 9 6.39 2.34 18.31
C VAL A 9 6.73 0.91 17.90
N PRO A 10 7.14 0.01 18.81
CA PRO A 10 7.34 -1.38 18.46
C PRO A 10 6.03 -2.02 17.99
N PHE A 11 6.13 -2.99 17.06
CA PHE A 11 4.96 -3.78 16.68
C PHE A 11 4.42 -4.59 17.85
N SER A 12 3.09 -4.73 17.90
CA SER A 12 2.49 -5.75 18.76
C SER A 12 2.85 -7.15 18.24
N PRO A 13 3.04 -8.16 19.12
CA PRO A 13 3.26 -9.54 18.68
C PRO A 13 2.19 -10.05 17.70
N ALA A 14 0.93 -9.65 17.90
CA ALA A 14 -0.18 -10.03 17.02
C ALA A 14 -0.06 -9.40 15.62
N GLU A 15 0.36 -8.14 15.54
CA GLU A 15 0.58 -7.44 14.26
C GLU A 15 1.75 -8.07 13.51
N LEU A 16 2.83 -8.39 14.22
CA LEU A 16 4.01 -9.01 13.64
C LEU A 16 3.72 -10.43 13.14
N GLN A 17 2.88 -11.21 13.84
CA GLN A 17 2.38 -12.50 13.37
C GLN A 17 1.51 -12.33 12.11
N LYS A 18 0.63 -11.34 12.08
CA LYS A 18 -0.20 -11.03 10.90
C LYS A 18 0.68 -10.70 9.69
N LEU A 19 1.64 -9.78 9.82
CA LEU A 19 2.59 -9.44 8.75
C LEU A 19 3.40 -10.64 8.27
N LYS A 20 3.83 -11.52 9.18
CA LYS A 20 4.51 -12.78 8.82
C LYS A 20 3.60 -13.74 8.07
N SER A 21 2.34 -13.89 8.47
CA SER A 21 1.38 -14.75 7.76
C SER A 21 1.06 -14.23 6.36
N GLU A 22 0.87 -12.92 6.20
CA GLU A 22 0.66 -12.27 4.90
C GLU A 22 1.88 -12.45 4.00
N ARG A 23 3.10 -12.32 4.56
CA ARG A 23 4.35 -12.65 3.86
C ARG A 23 4.39 -14.09 3.37
N ILE A 24 4.10 -15.05 4.25
CA ILE A 24 4.16 -16.48 3.90
C ILE A 24 3.17 -16.77 2.78
N LEU A 25 1.95 -16.25 2.87
CA LEU A 25 0.95 -16.37 1.82
C LEU A 25 1.46 -15.78 0.49
N ALA A 26 2.03 -14.58 0.51
CA ALA A 26 2.59 -13.94 -0.67
C ALA A 26 3.74 -14.77 -1.29
N VAL A 27 4.63 -15.33 -0.47
CA VAL A 27 5.73 -16.20 -0.93
C VAL A 27 5.19 -17.48 -1.57
N VAL A 28 4.20 -18.13 -0.94
CA VAL A 28 3.60 -19.37 -1.47
C VAL A 28 2.93 -19.12 -2.82
N VAL A 29 2.13 -18.05 -2.93
CA VAL A 29 1.47 -17.66 -4.18
C VAL A 29 2.52 -17.33 -5.26
N ALA A 30 3.54 -16.56 -4.92
CA ALA A 30 4.64 -16.24 -5.83
C ALA A 30 5.39 -17.49 -6.32
N ALA A 31 5.66 -18.45 -5.43
CA ALA A 31 6.32 -19.70 -5.76
C ALA A 31 5.49 -20.55 -6.71
N ILE A 32 4.17 -20.67 -6.49
CA ILE A 32 3.26 -21.40 -7.39
C ILE A 32 3.26 -20.76 -8.78
N ILE A 33 3.11 -19.43 -8.86
CA ILE A 33 3.14 -18.70 -10.14
C ILE A 33 4.48 -18.95 -10.86
N TRP A 34 5.59 -18.82 -10.14
CA TRP A 34 6.92 -19.03 -10.69
C TRP A 34 7.12 -20.46 -11.23
N LEU A 35 6.65 -21.48 -10.49
CA LEU A 35 6.70 -22.88 -10.92
C LEU A 35 5.89 -23.13 -12.19
N VAL A 36 4.71 -22.52 -12.33
CA VAL A 36 3.89 -22.63 -13.55
C VAL A 36 4.65 -22.06 -14.75
N PHE A 37 5.25 -20.88 -14.61
CA PHE A 37 6.03 -20.28 -15.69
C PHE A 37 7.29 -21.09 -16.02
N MET A 38 7.97 -21.61 -15.01
CA MET A 38 9.10 -22.53 -15.21
C MET A 38 8.68 -23.78 -15.98
N ALA A 39 7.55 -24.40 -15.62
CA ALA A 39 7.04 -25.58 -16.32
C ALA A 39 6.71 -25.28 -17.80
N VAL A 40 6.10 -24.13 -18.07
CA VAL A 40 5.84 -23.67 -19.45
C VAL A 40 7.15 -23.44 -20.22
N SER A 41 8.15 -22.80 -19.61
CA SER A 41 9.45 -22.59 -20.25
C SER A 41 10.14 -23.91 -20.56
N ILE A 42 10.14 -24.87 -19.63
CA ILE A 42 10.70 -26.22 -19.84
C ILE A 42 9.96 -26.94 -20.98
N PHE A 43 8.62 -26.88 -20.98
CA PHE A 43 7.81 -27.48 -22.05
C PHE A 43 8.15 -26.89 -23.42
N LEU A 44 8.32 -25.57 -23.52
CA LEU A 44 8.71 -24.90 -24.77
C LEU A 44 10.12 -25.28 -25.19
N LEU A 45 11.07 -25.41 -24.27
CA LEU A 45 12.45 -25.81 -24.59
C LEU A 45 12.54 -27.24 -25.13
N ILE A 46 11.70 -28.16 -24.64
CA ILE A 46 11.71 -29.57 -25.06
C ILE A 46 11.01 -29.76 -26.41
N ASN A 47 9.93 -29.03 -26.67
CA ASN A 47 9.05 -29.28 -27.82
C ASN A 47 9.24 -28.31 -28.99
N ASN A 48 10.15 -27.35 -28.89
CA ASN A 48 10.33 -26.33 -29.93
C ASN A 48 11.78 -26.31 -30.42
N ASP A 49 11.98 -26.75 -31.66
CA ASP A 49 13.28 -26.71 -32.35
C ASP A 49 13.65 -25.30 -32.85
N SER A 50 12.77 -24.32 -32.64
CA SER A 50 13.06 -22.92 -32.97
C SER A 50 14.22 -22.40 -32.11
N GLY A 51 15.21 -21.80 -32.74
CA GLY A 51 16.33 -21.12 -32.07
C GLY A 51 15.93 -19.95 -31.16
N TRP A 52 14.63 -19.65 -31.01
CA TRP A 52 14.09 -18.66 -30.07
C TRP A 52 13.54 -19.25 -28.77
N ALA A 53 13.50 -20.58 -28.62
CA ALA A 53 12.93 -21.24 -27.44
C ALA A 53 13.63 -20.83 -26.12
N TRP A 54 14.93 -20.48 -26.18
CA TRP A 54 15.68 -19.98 -25.02
C TRP A 54 15.10 -18.67 -24.44
N LEU A 55 14.40 -17.87 -25.24
CA LEU A 55 13.77 -16.63 -24.78
C LEU A 55 12.69 -16.91 -23.71
N SER A 56 12.10 -18.12 -23.73
CA SER A 56 11.12 -18.55 -22.73
C SER A 56 11.69 -18.61 -21.31
N VAL A 57 13.01 -18.77 -21.15
CA VAL A 57 13.70 -18.81 -19.84
C VAL A 57 13.78 -17.42 -19.21
N LEU A 58 13.77 -16.35 -20.01
CA LEU A 58 13.81 -14.99 -19.49
C LEU A 58 12.56 -14.64 -18.69
N LEU A 59 11.41 -15.21 -19.06
CA LEU A 59 10.12 -14.90 -18.45
C LEU A 59 10.04 -15.32 -16.97
N PRO A 60 10.33 -16.56 -16.56
CA PRO A 60 10.39 -16.93 -15.15
C PRO A 60 11.54 -16.23 -14.41
N ALA A 61 12.63 -15.87 -15.07
CA ALA A 61 13.71 -15.09 -14.46
C ALA A 61 13.25 -13.67 -14.09
N ILE A 62 12.58 -12.97 -15.02
CA ILE A 62 12.00 -11.64 -14.78
C ILE A 62 10.98 -11.70 -13.65
N ILE A 63 10.06 -12.67 -13.70
CA ILE A 63 9.03 -12.86 -12.66
C ILE A 63 9.66 -13.15 -11.29
N GLY A 64 10.67 -14.02 -11.24
CA GLY A 64 11.41 -14.30 -10.02
C GLY A 64 12.08 -13.05 -9.45
N PHE A 65 12.71 -12.26 -10.31
CA PHE A 65 13.33 -11.00 -9.92
C PHE A 65 12.33 -9.98 -9.36
N THR A 66 11.18 -9.79 -10.00
CA THR A 66 10.13 -8.88 -9.48
C THR A 66 9.60 -9.35 -8.12
N PHE A 67 9.40 -10.65 -7.92
CA PHE A 67 8.97 -11.16 -6.61
C PHE A 67 10.01 -10.93 -5.52
N VAL A 68 11.29 -11.17 -5.79
CA VAL A 68 12.38 -10.89 -4.84
C VAL A 68 12.41 -9.41 -4.48
N TYR A 69 12.25 -8.52 -5.46
CA TYR A 69 12.20 -7.07 -5.24
C TYR A 69 11.03 -6.67 -4.33
N MET A 70 9.82 -7.18 -4.61
CA MET A 70 8.64 -6.89 -3.80
C MET A 70 8.76 -7.44 -2.37
N LEU A 71 9.30 -8.64 -2.20
CA LEU A 71 9.49 -9.23 -0.86
C LEU A 71 10.57 -8.51 -0.05
N ASN A 72 11.52 -7.84 -0.70
CA ASN A 72 12.58 -7.11 -0.01
C ASN A 72 12.03 -5.93 0.81
N SER A 73 11.02 -5.21 0.30
CA SER A 73 10.43 -4.09 1.05
C SER A 73 9.71 -4.58 2.31
N LEU A 74 8.92 -5.64 2.17
CA LEU A 74 8.21 -6.28 3.27
C LEU A 74 9.18 -6.90 4.30
N ASN A 75 10.29 -7.50 3.84
CA ASN A 75 11.35 -7.99 4.72
C ASN A 75 12.00 -6.86 5.52
N LYS A 76 12.23 -5.69 4.91
CA LYS A 76 12.77 -4.52 5.62
C LYS A 76 11.81 -4.03 6.69
N ASP A 77 10.51 -3.98 6.42
CA ASP A 77 9.51 -3.60 7.41
C ASP A 77 9.45 -4.59 8.59
N ILE A 78 9.47 -5.90 8.31
CA ILE A 78 9.51 -6.92 9.38
C ILE A 78 10.81 -6.85 10.18
N ALA A 79 11.96 -6.69 9.51
CA ALA A 79 13.26 -6.60 10.16
C ALA A 79 13.40 -5.32 10.99
N TYR A 80 12.75 -4.23 10.57
CA TYR A 80 12.75 -2.97 11.31
C TYR A 80 12.07 -3.08 12.68
N GLY A 81 11.03 -3.92 12.78
CA GLY A 81 10.40 -4.25 14.06
C GLY A 81 9.61 -3.09 14.73
N LYS A 82 9.47 -1.95 14.05
CA LYS A 82 8.73 -0.79 14.54
C LYS A 82 7.78 -0.25 13.48
N LYS A 83 6.70 0.38 13.93
CA LYS A 83 5.74 1.15 13.14
C LYS A 83 5.88 2.64 13.44
N ILE A 84 5.47 3.46 12.49
CA ILE A 84 5.38 4.91 12.63
C ILE A 84 3.95 5.26 13.02
N GLN A 85 3.76 5.89 14.16
CA GLN A 85 2.49 6.43 14.60
C GLN A 85 2.48 7.94 14.33
N VAL A 86 1.62 8.35 13.39
CA VAL A 86 1.39 9.75 13.03
C VAL A 86 0.10 10.18 13.71
N SER A 87 0.18 11.19 14.56
CA SER A 87 -0.99 11.79 15.20
C SER A 87 -1.07 13.28 14.91
N GLY A 88 -2.27 13.79 14.70
CA GLY A 88 -2.48 15.22 14.51
C GLY A 88 -3.85 15.56 13.95
N VAL A 89 -4.08 16.85 13.74
CA VAL A 89 -5.32 17.33 13.14
C VAL A 89 -5.28 17.15 11.63
N LEU A 90 -6.33 16.59 11.05
CA LEU A 90 -6.49 16.49 9.60
C LEU A 90 -6.60 17.90 9.02
N ALA A 91 -5.55 18.35 8.34
CA ALA A 91 -5.46 19.69 7.80
C ALA A 91 -6.19 19.82 6.45
N ASP A 92 -6.09 18.77 5.62
CA ASP A 92 -6.67 18.77 4.28
C ASP A 92 -6.91 17.33 3.78
N LYS A 93 -7.72 17.21 2.73
CA LYS A 93 -8.03 15.98 2.02
C LYS A 93 -7.86 16.19 0.52
N THR A 94 -6.91 15.50 -0.08
CA THR A 94 -6.63 15.62 -1.52
C THR A 94 -7.04 14.37 -2.26
N GLN A 95 -7.67 14.53 -3.42
CA GLN A 95 -7.95 13.46 -4.37
C GLN A 95 -7.10 13.65 -5.63
N ARG A 96 -6.52 12.57 -6.15
CA ARG A 96 -5.82 12.58 -7.44
C ARG A 96 -6.44 11.53 -8.35
N THR A 97 -7.16 11.99 -9.37
CA THR A 97 -7.67 11.11 -10.43
C THR A 97 -6.69 11.08 -11.59
N THR A 98 -6.18 9.90 -11.93
CA THR A 98 -5.34 9.67 -13.10
C THR A 98 -6.17 8.91 -14.13
N THR A 99 -6.33 9.48 -15.33
CA THR A 99 -7.02 8.83 -16.45
C THR A 99 -5.97 8.34 -17.45
N SER A 100 -5.96 7.05 -17.72
CA SER A 100 -5.14 6.44 -18.76
C SER A 100 -6.03 5.96 -19.90
N THR A 101 -5.73 6.43 -21.12
CA THR A 101 -6.36 5.95 -22.35
C THR A 101 -5.44 4.91 -22.96
N SER A 102 -5.76 3.63 -22.80
CA SER A 102 -5.02 2.53 -23.42
C SER A 102 -5.76 2.07 -24.67
N GLY A 103 -5.33 2.53 -25.85
CA GLY A 103 -5.81 2.04 -27.14
C GLY A 103 -5.58 3.01 -28.30
N THR A 104 -5.05 2.52 -29.41
CA THR A 104 -4.97 3.24 -30.70
C THR A 104 -6.13 2.74 -31.57
N GLY A 105 -7.24 3.49 -31.62
CA GLY A 105 -8.38 3.13 -32.47
C GLY A 105 -9.75 3.57 -31.94
N LYS A 106 -10.80 3.31 -32.72
CA LYS A 106 -12.20 3.74 -32.49
C LYS A 106 -12.88 3.17 -31.23
N TYR A 107 -12.20 2.30 -30.48
CA TYR A 107 -12.72 1.59 -29.30
C TYR A 107 -11.84 1.77 -28.04
N ALA A 108 -11.12 2.89 -27.93
CA ALA A 108 -10.29 3.14 -26.76
C ALA A 108 -11.16 3.27 -25.49
N ALA A 109 -10.99 2.34 -24.55
CA ALA A 109 -11.62 2.42 -23.23
C ALA A 109 -10.76 3.32 -22.31
N ALA A 110 -11.36 4.37 -21.77
CA ALA A 110 -10.72 5.20 -20.76
C ALA A 110 -10.79 4.49 -19.40
N LYS A 111 -9.63 4.26 -18.77
CA LYS A 111 -9.54 3.75 -17.41
C LYS A 111 -9.12 4.89 -16.48
N SER A 112 -9.92 5.18 -15.46
CA SER A 112 -9.57 6.13 -14.41
C SER A 112 -9.20 5.39 -13.12
N ARG A 113 -8.18 5.90 -12.43
CA ARG A 113 -7.79 5.49 -11.08
C ARG A 113 -7.78 6.72 -10.20
N THR A 114 -8.41 6.62 -9.04
CA THR A 114 -8.47 7.71 -8.07
C THR A 114 -7.71 7.32 -6.81
N ASP A 115 -6.66 8.07 -6.49
CA ASP A 115 -5.91 7.94 -5.25
C ASP A 115 -6.36 9.02 -4.26
N TYR A 116 -6.59 8.62 -3.01
CA TYR A 116 -7.08 9.50 -1.94
C TYR A 116 -5.99 9.75 -0.92
N PHE A 117 -5.84 10.98 -0.46
CA PHE A 117 -4.78 11.37 0.46
C PHE A 117 -5.34 12.18 1.63
N LEU A 118 -4.88 11.84 2.84
CA LEU A 118 -5.08 12.62 4.05
C LEU A 118 -3.82 13.44 4.33
N VAL A 119 -3.98 14.73 4.64
CA VAL A 119 -2.88 15.63 4.97
C VAL A 119 -2.90 15.92 6.46
N ILE A 120 -1.89 15.44 7.18
CA ILE A 120 -1.73 15.64 8.62
C ILE A 120 -0.37 16.31 8.84
N GLY A 121 -0.39 17.60 9.17
CA GLY A 121 0.82 18.42 9.23
C GLY A 121 1.58 18.39 7.90
N PRO A 122 2.90 18.08 7.88
CA PRO A 122 3.68 18.00 6.65
C PRO A 122 3.51 16.69 5.87
N ARG A 123 2.84 15.67 6.44
CA ARG A 123 2.71 14.36 5.80
C ARG A 123 1.45 14.26 4.96
N LYS A 124 1.61 13.69 3.76
CA LYS A 124 0.54 13.27 2.87
C LYS A 124 0.48 11.75 2.86
N ILE A 125 -0.59 11.18 3.39
CA ILE A 125 -0.76 9.73 3.58
C ILE A 125 -1.81 9.25 2.58
N GLN A 126 -1.45 8.30 1.72
CA GLN A 126 -2.40 7.67 0.80
C GLN A 126 -3.30 6.70 1.58
N VAL A 127 -4.61 6.80 1.39
CA VAL A 127 -5.60 5.96 2.08
C VAL A 127 -6.62 5.39 1.10
N GLU A 128 -7.37 4.39 1.54
CA GLU A 128 -8.51 3.86 0.78
C GLU A 128 -9.70 4.83 0.80
N LEU A 129 -10.60 4.73 -0.21
CA LEU A 129 -11.81 5.55 -0.28
C LEU A 129 -12.68 5.44 0.99
N ARG A 130 -12.81 4.25 1.58
CA ARG A 130 -13.62 4.04 2.78
C ARG A 130 -13.07 4.85 3.96
N VAL A 131 -11.76 4.78 4.16
CA VAL A 131 -11.02 5.55 5.16
C VAL A 131 -11.13 7.04 4.90
N TYR A 132 -10.94 7.44 3.64
CA TYR A 132 -11.05 8.82 3.22
C TYR A 132 -12.44 9.38 3.53
N ALA A 133 -13.51 8.65 3.22
CA ALA A 133 -14.88 9.09 3.44
C ALA A 133 -15.25 9.20 4.93
N GLN A 134 -14.61 8.43 5.80
CA GLN A 134 -14.92 8.38 7.23
C GLN A 134 -14.48 9.64 8.00
N TYR A 135 -13.40 10.30 7.57
CA TYR A 135 -12.78 11.39 8.31
C TYR A 135 -13.05 12.77 7.72
N HIS A 136 -13.16 13.79 8.58
CA HIS A 136 -13.41 15.18 8.21
C HIS A 136 -12.23 16.08 8.60
N VAL A 137 -12.01 17.13 7.79
CA VAL A 137 -10.98 18.13 8.06
C VAL A 137 -11.27 18.79 9.41
N GLY A 138 -10.23 18.94 10.24
CA GLY A 138 -10.33 19.43 11.61
C GLY A 138 -10.43 18.34 12.68
N GLU A 139 -10.63 17.08 12.32
CA GLU A 139 -10.63 15.96 13.27
C GLU A 139 -9.20 15.56 13.67
N LYS A 140 -9.01 15.14 14.92
CA LYS A 140 -7.73 14.62 15.41
C LYS A 140 -7.64 13.13 15.08
N LEU A 141 -6.64 12.76 14.28
CA LEU A 141 -6.41 11.40 13.80
C LEU A 141 -5.13 10.84 14.38
N GLU A 142 -5.11 9.53 14.55
CA GLU A 142 -3.91 8.74 14.82
C GLU A 142 -3.87 7.58 13.84
N ILE A 143 -2.83 7.56 13.02
CA ILE A 143 -2.61 6.58 11.95
C ILE A 143 -1.31 5.85 12.24
N GLU A 144 -1.35 4.53 12.15
CA GLU A 144 -0.20 3.65 12.31
C GLU A 144 0.22 3.09 10.96
N LEU A 145 1.48 3.30 10.59
CA LEU A 145 2.05 3.01 9.28
C LEU A 145 3.32 2.15 9.41
N THR A 146 3.61 1.34 8.40
CA THR A 146 4.96 0.76 8.24
C THR A 146 5.96 1.81 7.72
N LYS A 147 7.26 1.61 7.96
CA LYS A 147 8.28 2.62 7.67
C LYS A 147 8.64 2.67 6.18
N TYR A 148 8.72 1.52 5.52
CA TYR A 148 9.18 1.42 4.13
C TYR A 148 8.01 1.36 3.16
N ASP A 149 7.01 0.53 3.43
CA ASP A 149 5.85 0.39 2.53
C ASP A 149 4.76 1.45 2.76
N ASN A 150 4.84 2.24 3.85
CA ASN A 150 3.78 3.16 4.31
C ASN A 150 2.40 2.47 4.39
N ALA A 151 2.38 1.16 4.63
CA ALA A 151 1.14 0.40 4.72
C ALA A 151 0.40 0.77 6.00
N ILE A 152 -0.90 1.05 5.88
CA ILE A 152 -1.74 1.41 7.02
C ILE A 152 -2.07 0.14 7.80
N LEU A 153 -1.64 0.11 9.07
CA LEU A 153 -1.88 -1.00 9.98
C LEU A 153 -3.16 -0.77 10.77
N ALA A 154 -3.34 0.46 11.25
CA ALA A 154 -4.47 0.90 12.04
C ALA A 154 -4.68 2.40 11.89
N HIS A 155 -5.92 2.82 12.14
CA HIS A 155 -6.33 4.22 12.14
C HIS A 155 -7.45 4.42 13.16
N ARG A 156 -7.42 5.53 13.88
CA ARG A 156 -8.43 5.87 14.89
C ARG A 156 -8.56 7.38 15.06
N LEU A 157 -9.73 7.82 15.51
CA LEU A 157 -9.91 9.18 16.00
C LEU A 157 -9.22 9.28 17.37
N ALA A 158 -8.28 10.21 17.49
CA ALA A 158 -7.59 10.49 18.75
C ALA A 158 -8.52 11.32 19.62
N SER A 159 -9.42 10.61 20.32
CA SER A 159 -10.49 11.12 21.18
C SER A 159 -11.64 11.83 20.45
N THR A 160 -12.86 11.42 20.80
CA THR A 160 -14.11 12.12 20.58
C THR A 160 -14.09 13.46 21.33
N ALA A 161 -13.23 14.41 20.93
CA ALA A 161 -13.41 15.80 21.31
C ALA A 161 -14.79 16.18 20.76
N THR A 162 -15.76 16.19 21.66
CA THR A 162 -17.17 16.09 21.36
C THR A 162 -17.49 17.20 20.37
N ARG A 163 -18.10 16.87 19.22
CA ARG A 163 -18.52 17.82 18.17
C ARG A 163 -19.21 19.07 18.74
N ALA A 164 -19.77 18.95 19.95
CA ALA A 164 -20.29 20.01 20.82
C ALA A 164 -19.32 21.19 21.11
N ASP A 165 -18.02 20.97 21.30
CA ASP A 165 -17.08 22.05 21.65
C ASP A 165 -16.71 22.92 20.44
N PHE A 166 -16.70 22.34 19.24
CA PHE A 166 -16.47 23.09 18.00
C PHE A 166 -17.64 24.06 17.69
N TYR A 167 -18.89 23.61 17.86
CA TYR A 167 -20.06 24.48 17.72
C TYR A 167 -20.15 25.58 18.78
N ARG A 168 -19.57 25.37 19.96
CA ARG A 168 -19.53 26.38 21.03
C ARG A 168 -18.57 27.54 20.70
N LYS A 169 -17.57 27.30 19.85
CA LYS A 169 -16.54 28.29 19.48
C LYS A 169 -16.91 29.15 18.27
N ILE A 170 -17.89 28.75 17.45
CA ILE A 170 -18.41 29.55 16.32
C ILE A 170 -19.56 30.49 16.76
N ARG A 171 -20.11 30.31 17.97
CA ARG A 171 -21.19 31.14 18.53
C ARG A 171 -20.73 32.25 19.48
N ARG A 172 -19.43 32.52 19.57
CA ARG A 172 -18.85 33.70 20.24
C ARG A 172 -18.04 34.48 19.23
#